data_AF-A0A820HPE3-F1
#
_entry.id   AF-A0A820HPE3-F1
#
_cell.length_a   1.000
_cell.length_b   1.000
_cell.length_c   1.000
_cell.angle_alpha   90.00
_cell.angle_beta   90.00
_cell.angle_gamma   90.00
#
_symmetry.space_group_name_H-M   'P 1'
#
loop_
_entity.id
_entity.type
_entity.pdbx_description
1 polymer ?
#
loop_
_entity_poly.entity_id
_entity_poly.type
_entity_poly.pdbx_seq_one_letter_code
_entity_poly.pdbx_strand_id
1 'polypeptide(L)'
;LSDRYTSSVAHRLNYLTLCGPLFCLSSLCFWYPFVEINSSLLGLQLLLSLCLYDTFLTMIDLNYNSLLIDISVHKRETLSSASAIGNALGSLPLLISYLIWNSSDLRLFRIFLTILTIIIMFGFVFVTQSMKRVLYYYNIKSIERNIFQERIPNLWQFVFHCHFNSNSIPLILSIFIPSSSFASILLGISFLIPHLSNIYFVYLCKSQGTYYVIRNLFYIKLFFSLYLFIQGNNSTLLLCLFLVSNRMFTEGICKLCDLIITDLIDEDQFIYKRTSPLPALIFGTMAFLSKPGQTLAPIISSRLFYSFNNQQQALFNNVIMIPIICSLCQIILWRKFTLHGHRLKSLRSILKYSSQTMII
;
A
#
# COMPACT_ATOMS: atom_id res chain seq x y z
N LEU A 1 27.52 22.39 -10.12
CA LEU A 1 27.08 20.97 -10.21
C LEU A 1 26.65 20.41 -8.85
N SER A 2 27.13 20.95 -7.71
CA SER A 2 26.64 20.62 -6.35
C SER A 2 25.18 21.04 -6.08
N ASP A 3 24.74 22.17 -6.64
CA ASP A 3 23.44 22.78 -6.29
C ASP A 3 22.22 22.05 -6.87
N ARG A 4 22.42 21.16 -7.84
CA ARG A 4 21.34 20.36 -8.47
C ARG A 4 21.04 19.04 -7.73
N TYR A 5 21.77 18.74 -6.64
CA TYR A 5 21.65 17.47 -5.91
C TYR A 5 20.81 17.60 -4.63
N THR A 6 21.08 18.64 -3.84
CA THR A 6 20.17 19.09 -2.78
C THR A 6 18.78 19.41 -3.33
N SER A 7 18.69 19.81 -4.60
CA SER A 7 17.42 20.13 -5.23
C SER A 7 16.49 18.92 -5.36
N SER A 8 16.91 17.67 -5.64
CA SER A 8 15.92 16.59 -5.89
C SER A 8 15.20 16.14 -4.60
N VAL A 9 15.92 15.78 -3.54
CA VAL A 9 15.31 15.42 -2.24
C VAL A 9 14.54 16.60 -1.65
N ALA A 10 15.09 17.81 -1.72
CA ALA A 10 14.37 19.01 -1.30
C ALA A 10 13.12 19.27 -2.16
N HIS A 11 13.17 18.96 -3.46
CA HIS A 11 12.04 19.09 -4.38
C HIS A 11 10.94 18.06 -4.07
N ARG A 12 11.29 16.81 -3.74
CA ARG A 12 10.35 15.79 -3.25
C ARG A 12 9.69 16.24 -1.95
N LEU A 13 10.47 16.78 -1.01
CA LEU A 13 9.94 17.35 0.24
C LEU A 13 9.10 18.60 0.00
N ASN A 14 9.41 19.41 -1.02
CA ASN A 14 8.59 20.53 -1.45
C ASN A 14 7.23 20.06 -1.99
N TYR A 15 7.24 19.02 -2.82
CA TYR A 15 6.01 18.38 -3.27
C TYR A 15 5.21 17.80 -2.12
N LEU A 16 5.84 17.12 -1.16
CA LEU A 16 5.15 16.60 0.03
C LEU A 16 4.58 17.71 0.92
N THR A 17 5.30 18.84 1.10
CA THR A 17 4.75 20.01 1.84
C THR A 17 3.51 20.58 1.19
N LEU A 18 3.44 20.57 -0.14
CA LEU A 18 2.32 21.14 -0.90
C LEU A 18 1.15 20.15 -1.04
N CYS A 19 1.46 18.91 -1.46
CA CYS A 19 0.47 17.89 -1.76
C CYS A 19 -0.16 17.29 -0.49
N GLY A 20 0.57 17.24 0.64
CA GLY A 20 0.04 16.71 1.91
C GLY A 20 -1.23 17.44 2.38
N PRO A 21 -1.19 18.77 2.57
CA PRO A 21 -2.37 19.57 2.90
C PRO A 21 -3.49 19.46 1.86
N LEU A 22 -3.15 19.49 0.57
CA LEU A 22 -4.14 19.38 -0.52
C LEU A 22 -4.83 18.03 -0.53
N PHE A 23 -4.11 16.95 -0.22
CA PHE A 23 -4.69 15.62 -0.01
C PHE A 23 -5.69 15.62 1.14
N CYS A 24 -5.34 16.18 2.29
CA CYS A 24 -6.26 16.31 3.43
C CYS A 24 -7.53 17.07 3.04
N LEU A 25 -7.40 18.20 2.34
CA LEU A 25 -8.54 19.00 1.86
C LEU A 25 -9.41 18.25 0.85
N SER A 26 -8.79 17.51 -0.09
CA SER A 26 -9.52 16.69 -1.05
C SER A 26 -10.35 15.60 -0.37
N SER A 27 -9.88 15.06 0.76
CA SER A 27 -10.63 14.06 1.53
C SER A 27 -11.90 14.62 2.20
N LEU A 28 -11.89 15.90 2.59
CA LEU A 28 -13.07 16.57 3.15
C LEU A 28 -14.15 16.83 2.10
N CYS A 29 -13.76 17.07 0.85
CA CYS A 29 -14.67 17.38 -0.24
C CYS A 29 -15.71 16.29 -0.51
N PHE A 30 -15.43 15.03 -0.13
CA PHE A 30 -16.40 13.93 -0.22
C PHE A 30 -17.56 14.04 0.76
N TRP A 31 -17.29 14.61 1.95
CA TRP A 31 -18.21 14.53 3.08
C TRP A 31 -18.99 15.81 3.29
N TYR A 32 -18.60 16.90 2.61
CA TYR A 32 -19.29 18.18 2.62
C TYR A 32 -19.89 18.48 1.25
N PRO A 33 -21.23 18.39 1.07
CA PRO A 33 -21.86 18.77 -0.18
C PRO A 33 -21.72 20.29 -0.39
N PHE A 34 -21.13 20.69 -1.52
CA PHE A 34 -21.04 22.10 -1.92
C PHE A 34 -22.26 22.53 -2.73
N VAL A 35 -23.00 21.57 -3.27
CA VAL A 35 -24.19 21.78 -4.10
C VAL A 35 -25.38 21.03 -3.49
N GLU A 36 -26.59 21.50 -3.78
CA GLU A 36 -27.82 20.84 -3.36
C GLU A 36 -27.88 19.36 -3.80
N ILE A 37 -28.39 18.51 -2.90
CA ILE A 37 -28.34 17.05 -2.97
C ILE A 37 -29.07 16.50 -4.22
N ASN A 38 -30.06 17.23 -4.76
CA ASN A 38 -30.88 16.78 -5.90
C ASN A 38 -30.36 17.26 -7.26
N SER A 39 -29.22 17.94 -7.30
CA SER A 39 -28.66 18.47 -8.54
C SER A 39 -27.80 17.42 -9.26
N SER A 40 -27.85 17.42 -10.60
CA SER A 40 -26.91 16.64 -11.44
C SER A 40 -25.44 17.01 -11.18
N LEU A 41 -25.21 18.19 -10.59
CA LEU A 41 -23.91 18.70 -10.16
C LEU A 41 -23.31 17.93 -8.97
N LEU A 42 -24.11 17.19 -8.20
CA LEU A 42 -23.58 16.33 -7.12
C LEU A 42 -22.65 15.25 -7.66
N GLY A 43 -23.00 14.65 -8.81
CA GLY A 43 -22.15 13.66 -9.48
C GLY A 43 -20.82 14.27 -9.95
N LEU A 44 -20.85 15.51 -10.44
CA LEU A 44 -19.65 16.26 -10.82
C LEU A 44 -18.77 16.59 -9.60
N GLN A 45 -19.37 16.97 -8.47
CA GLN A 45 -18.63 17.16 -7.23
C GLN A 45 -17.90 15.88 -6.82
N LEU A 46 -18.59 14.74 -6.81
CA LEU A 46 -18.01 13.45 -6.44
C LEU A 46 -16.88 13.05 -7.40
N LEU A 47 -17.07 13.25 -8.70
CA LEU A 47 -16.05 12.97 -9.71
C LEU A 47 -14.81 13.83 -9.49
N LEU A 48 -15.00 15.13 -9.27
CA LEU A 48 -13.91 16.07 -9.05
C LEU A 48 -13.18 15.78 -7.73
N SER A 49 -13.89 15.47 -6.64
CA SER A 49 -13.27 15.08 -5.37
C SER A 49 -12.48 13.78 -5.50
N LEU A 50 -13.01 12.80 -6.23
CA LEU A 50 -12.32 11.52 -6.49
C LEU A 50 -11.05 11.72 -7.32
N CYS A 51 -11.12 12.48 -8.40
CA CYS A 51 -9.96 12.79 -9.22
C CYS A 51 -8.88 13.54 -8.42
N LEU A 52 -9.26 14.54 -7.62
CA LEU A 52 -8.31 15.27 -6.77
C LEU A 52 -7.68 14.38 -5.71
N TYR A 53 -8.49 13.59 -5.00
CA TYR A 53 -8.02 12.69 -3.96
C TYR A 53 -7.03 11.67 -4.50
N ASP A 54 -7.36 10.97 -5.59
CA ASP A 54 -6.48 9.97 -6.20
C ASP A 54 -5.20 10.59 -6.77
N THR A 55 -5.28 11.81 -7.30
CA THR A 55 -4.12 12.53 -7.83
C THR A 55 -3.14 12.88 -6.71
N PHE A 56 -3.63 13.49 -5.62
CA PHE A 56 -2.75 13.86 -4.51
C PHE A 56 -2.25 12.66 -3.72
N LEU A 57 -3.08 11.63 -3.52
CA LEU A 57 -2.65 10.37 -2.91
C LEU A 57 -1.47 9.76 -3.68
N THR A 58 -1.58 9.73 -5.01
CA THR A 58 -0.51 9.18 -5.86
C THR A 58 0.75 10.04 -5.80
N MET A 59 0.62 11.36 -5.84
CA MET A 59 1.76 12.26 -5.72
C MET A 59 2.48 12.06 -4.37
N ILE A 60 1.74 11.87 -3.28
CA ILE A 60 2.32 11.59 -1.97
C ILE A 60 3.03 10.24 -1.98
N ASP A 61 2.37 9.17 -2.43
CA ASP A 61 2.94 7.82 -2.45
C ASP A 61 4.23 7.74 -3.29
N LEU A 62 4.23 8.34 -4.48
CA LEU A 62 5.40 8.37 -5.36
C LEU A 62 6.58 9.09 -4.71
N ASN A 63 6.34 10.27 -4.14
CA ASN A 63 7.39 11.07 -3.52
C ASN A 63 7.87 10.44 -2.20
N TYR A 64 6.95 9.88 -1.40
CA TYR A 64 7.27 9.19 -0.16
C TYR A 64 8.13 7.96 -0.39
N ASN A 65 7.71 7.06 -1.29
CA ASN A 65 8.44 5.82 -1.57
C ASN A 65 9.79 6.09 -2.22
N SER A 66 9.87 7.08 -3.11
CA SER A 66 11.16 7.50 -3.68
C SER A 66 12.09 8.09 -2.63
N LEU A 67 11.57 8.98 -1.76
CA LEU A 67 12.32 9.57 -0.65
C LEU A 67 12.85 8.50 0.31
N LEU A 68 12.05 7.47 0.59
CA LEU A 68 12.45 6.36 1.42
C LEU A 68 13.66 5.63 0.84
N ILE A 69 13.70 5.40 -0.48
CA ILE A 69 14.85 4.80 -1.17
C ILE A 69 16.08 5.69 -1.04
N ASP A 70 15.93 6.97 -1.34
CA ASP A 70 17.03 7.95 -1.34
C ASP A 70 17.71 8.04 0.04
N ILE A 71 16.94 7.91 1.14
CA ILE A 71 17.44 7.98 2.51
C ILE A 71 17.96 6.63 3.03
N SER A 72 17.48 5.50 2.50
CA SER A 72 17.62 4.20 3.16
C SER A 72 18.87 3.39 2.83
N VAL A 73 19.87 3.98 2.14
CA VAL A 73 21.07 3.34 1.56
C VAL A 73 21.72 2.24 2.42
N HIS A 74 21.75 2.37 3.75
CA HIS A 74 22.39 1.38 4.64
C HIS A 74 21.44 0.62 5.57
N LYS A 75 20.20 1.06 5.73
CA LYS A 75 19.30 0.64 6.83
C LYS A 75 17.84 0.51 6.37
N ARG A 76 17.63 -0.02 5.17
CA ARG A 76 16.32 -0.19 4.51
C ARG A 76 15.31 -0.92 5.37
N GLU A 77 15.67 -2.08 5.91
CA GLU A 77 14.71 -2.89 6.66
C GLU A 77 14.35 -2.22 8.00
N THR A 78 15.28 -1.48 8.64
CA THR A 78 14.95 -0.70 9.86
C THR A 78 14.05 0.49 9.57
N LEU A 79 14.30 1.23 8.48
CA LEU A 79 13.47 2.38 8.12
C LEU A 79 12.06 1.94 7.67
N SER A 80 11.97 0.83 6.94
CA SER A 80 10.70 0.18 6.60
C SER A 80 9.94 -0.29 7.85
N SER A 81 10.62 -0.86 8.85
CA SER A 81 9.96 -1.21 10.12
C SER A 81 9.45 0.02 10.90
N ALA A 82 10.19 1.13 10.89
CA ALA A 82 9.74 2.36 11.52
C ALA A 82 8.53 2.97 10.79
N SER A 83 8.53 2.94 9.45
CA SER A 83 7.38 3.31 8.62
C SER A 83 6.15 2.44 8.93
N ALA A 84 6.34 1.12 9.12
CA ALA A 84 5.24 0.22 9.48
C ALA A 84 4.58 0.60 10.81
N ILE A 85 5.35 1.04 11.82
CA ILE A 85 4.84 1.56 13.09
C ILE A 85 4.01 2.83 12.85
N GLY A 86 4.54 3.77 12.06
CA GLY A 86 3.81 4.99 11.70
C GLY A 86 2.48 4.69 11.01
N ASN A 87 2.47 3.74 10.07
CA ASN A 87 1.26 3.32 9.38
C ASN A 87 0.26 2.61 10.32
N ALA A 88 0.74 1.81 11.30
CA ALA A 88 -0.13 1.21 12.30
C ALA A 88 -0.81 2.29 13.17
N LEU A 89 -0.06 3.28 13.64
CA LEU A 89 -0.61 4.42 14.38
C LEU A 89 -1.60 5.24 13.52
N GLY A 90 -1.26 5.47 12.24
CA GLY A 90 -2.12 6.16 11.29
C GLY A 90 -3.43 5.42 10.97
N SER A 91 -3.49 4.11 11.20
CA SER A 91 -4.72 3.30 11.02
C SER A 91 -5.68 3.34 12.21
N LEU A 92 -5.22 3.74 13.40
CA LEU A 92 -6.04 3.78 14.62
C LEU A 92 -7.31 4.65 14.51
N PRO A 93 -7.28 5.84 13.87
CA PRO A 93 -8.48 6.66 13.67
C PRO A 93 -9.62 5.93 12.93
N LEU A 94 -9.33 4.88 12.16
CA LEU A 94 -10.36 4.07 11.50
C LEU A 94 -11.27 3.33 12.48
N LEU A 95 -10.73 2.85 13.61
CA LEU A 95 -11.54 2.19 14.63
C LEU A 95 -12.59 3.14 15.21
N ILE A 96 -12.17 4.38 15.48
CA ILE A 96 -13.05 5.43 15.98
C ILE A 96 -14.06 5.84 14.90
N SER A 97 -13.63 5.94 13.64
CA SER A 97 -14.51 6.35 12.55
C SER A 97 -15.65 5.36 12.34
N TYR A 98 -15.42 4.05 12.41
CA TYR A 98 -16.47 3.02 12.30
C TYR A 98 -17.43 2.99 13.49
N LEU A 99 -17.01 3.45 14.67
CA LEU A 99 -17.89 3.56 15.85
C LEU A 99 -18.77 4.81 15.80
N ILE A 100 -18.26 5.91 15.25
CA ILE A 100 -18.97 7.18 15.15
C ILE A 100 -19.82 7.26 13.87
N TRP A 101 -19.47 6.49 12.83
CA TRP A 101 -20.18 6.49 11.55
C TRP A 101 -21.62 6.00 11.71
N ASN A 102 -22.55 6.83 11.25
CA ASN A 102 -23.96 6.50 11.18
C ASN A 102 -24.51 6.99 9.84
N SER A 103 -25.23 6.13 9.11
CA SER A 103 -25.79 6.46 7.79
C SER A 103 -26.91 7.51 7.86
N SER A 104 -27.60 7.63 9.00
CA SER A 104 -28.69 8.59 9.18
C SER A 104 -28.23 9.99 9.61
N ASP A 105 -27.16 10.06 10.42
CA ASP A 105 -26.58 11.32 10.88
C ASP A 105 -25.06 11.32 10.76
N LEU A 106 -24.56 12.07 9.79
CA LEU A 106 -23.14 12.19 9.50
C LEU A 106 -22.45 13.30 10.31
N ARG A 107 -23.17 14.06 11.15
CA ARG A 107 -22.60 15.24 11.84
C ARG A 107 -21.39 14.90 12.70
N LEU A 108 -21.50 13.90 13.58
CA LEU A 108 -20.40 13.48 14.46
C LEU A 108 -19.20 12.97 13.65
N PHE A 109 -19.46 12.20 12.59
CA PHE A 109 -18.44 11.70 11.68
C PHE A 109 -17.70 12.85 10.96
N ARG A 110 -18.43 13.86 10.47
CA ARG A 110 -17.87 15.04 9.80
C ARG A 110 -17.01 15.88 10.74
N ILE A 111 -17.46 16.09 11.98
CA ILE A 111 -16.67 16.82 13.01
C ILE A 111 -15.38 16.06 13.30
N PHE A 112 -15.46 14.76 13.55
CA PHE A 112 -14.30 13.92 13.80
C PHE A 112 -13.30 13.96 12.62
N LEU A 113 -13.79 13.81 11.39
CA LEU A 113 -12.98 13.85 10.18
C LEU A 113 -12.31 15.22 10.00
N THR A 114 -13.02 16.31 10.26
CA THR A 114 -12.48 17.68 10.16
C THR A 114 -11.34 17.90 11.16
N ILE A 115 -11.53 17.49 12.42
CA ILE A 115 -10.47 17.58 13.44
C ILE A 115 -9.25 16.75 13.01
N LEU A 116 -9.48 15.52 12.55
CA LEU A 116 -8.41 14.62 12.08
C LEU A 116 -7.64 15.24 10.90
N THR A 117 -8.33 15.82 9.92
CA THR A 117 -7.69 16.44 8.75
C THR A 117 -6.83 17.64 9.12
N ILE A 118 -7.27 18.47 10.07
CA ILE A 118 -6.50 19.61 10.57
C ILE A 118 -5.21 19.11 11.24
N ILE A 119 -5.31 18.11 12.12
CA ILE A 119 -4.15 17.50 12.80
C ILE A 119 -3.16 16.94 11.77
N ILE A 120 -3.63 16.18 10.78
CA ILE A 120 -2.77 15.57 9.76
C ILE A 120 -2.15 16.64 8.87
N MET A 121 -2.88 17.71 8.52
CA MET A 121 -2.36 18.81 7.72
C MET A 121 -1.18 19.51 8.42
N PHE A 122 -1.32 19.83 9.72
CA PHE A 122 -0.22 20.38 10.51
C PHE A 122 0.94 19.38 10.65
N GLY A 123 0.62 18.08 10.85
CA GLY A 123 1.60 17.01 10.90
C GLY A 123 2.46 16.92 9.63
N PHE A 124 1.85 16.96 8.44
CA PHE A 124 2.57 16.95 7.16
C PHE A 124 3.54 18.11 7.06
N VAL A 125 3.10 19.34 7.36
CA VAL A 125 3.94 20.54 7.29
C VAL A 125 5.09 20.45 8.30
N PHE A 126 4.80 20.06 9.54
CA PHE A 126 5.80 19.96 10.60
C PHE A 126 6.89 18.92 10.28
N VAL A 127 6.50 17.70 9.87
CA VAL A 127 7.44 16.61 9.57
C VAL A 127 8.31 16.97 8.37
N THR A 128 7.72 17.43 7.28
CA THR A 128 8.48 17.77 6.07
C THR A 128 9.42 18.97 6.27
N GLN A 129 9.02 19.99 7.04
CA GLN A 129 9.92 21.09 7.42
C GLN A 129 11.07 20.61 8.32
N SER A 130 10.78 19.73 9.28
CA SER A 130 11.81 19.14 10.15
C SER A 130 12.82 18.33 9.35
N MET A 131 12.35 17.52 8.39
CA MET A 131 13.23 16.78 7.49
C MET A 131 14.08 17.69 6.60
N LYS A 132 13.51 18.79 6.07
CA LYS A 132 14.28 19.78 5.28
C LYS A 132 15.44 20.37 6.10
N ARG A 133 15.23 20.68 7.39
CA ARG A 133 16.30 21.18 8.28
C ARG A 133 17.40 20.14 8.48
N VAL A 134 17.04 18.88 8.70
CA VAL A 134 18.01 17.78 8.88
C VAL A 134 18.81 17.53 7.59
N LEU A 135 18.15 17.56 6.43
CA LEU A 135 18.80 17.36 5.14
C LEU A 135 19.77 18.47 4.78
N TYR A 136 19.43 19.73 5.09
CA TYR A 136 20.34 20.86 4.93
C TYR A 136 21.62 20.66 5.76
N TYR A 137 21.50 20.10 6.97
CA TYR A 137 22.63 19.86 7.86
C TYR A 137 23.56 18.73 7.38
N TYR A 138 23.02 17.66 6.78
CA TYR A 138 23.80 16.46 6.40
C TYR A 138 24.33 16.44 4.95
N ASN A 139 24.03 17.46 4.13
CA ASN A 139 24.58 17.65 2.78
C ASN A 139 24.57 16.38 1.89
N ILE A 140 23.48 15.60 1.97
CA ILE A 140 23.32 14.30 1.31
C ILE A 140 23.17 14.52 -0.21
N LYS A 141 24.06 13.92 -1.00
CA LYS A 141 24.01 13.92 -2.48
C LYS A 141 23.29 12.69 -3.01
N SER A 142 22.24 12.87 -3.80
CA SER A 142 21.61 11.80 -4.60
C SER A 142 21.44 12.23 -6.06
N ILE A 143 21.93 11.43 -6.99
CA ILE A 143 21.94 11.72 -8.44
C ILE A 143 20.60 11.26 -9.05
N GLU A 144 20.10 11.93 -10.11
CA GLU A 144 19.01 11.45 -10.99
C GLU A 144 19.31 11.76 -12.48
N ARG A 145 19.04 10.81 -13.38
CA ARG A 145 18.85 10.98 -14.84
C ARG A 145 17.90 9.91 -15.39
N ASN A 146 16.90 10.33 -16.15
CA ASN A 146 15.85 9.49 -16.75
C ASN A 146 16.35 8.68 -17.96
N ILE A 147 15.94 7.40 -18.05
CA ILE A 147 15.60 6.63 -19.27
C ILE A 147 14.87 5.32 -18.85
N PHE A 148 13.88 4.92 -19.66
CA PHE A 148 12.98 3.76 -19.53
C PHE A 148 13.68 2.40 -19.33
N GLN A 149 13.06 1.44 -18.61
CA GLN A 149 13.46 0.03 -18.69
C GLN A 149 12.37 -1.00 -18.28
N GLU A 150 12.38 -2.15 -18.96
CA GLU A 150 11.31 -3.13 -19.19
C GLU A 150 11.23 -4.34 -18.21
N ARG A 151 11.14 -4.16 -16.88
CA ARG A 151 11.02 -5.34 -15.95
C ARG A 151 9.90 -5.31 -14.92
N ILE A 152 8.92 -4.42 -15.08
CA ILE A 152 7.85 -4.17 -14.11
C ILE A 152 6.52 -4.98 -14.30
N PRO A 153 6.23 -5.68 -15.43
CA PRO A 153 4.85 -6.08 -15.72
C PRO A 153 4.26 -7.14 -14.78
N ASN A 154 5.08 -7.87 -14.00
CA ASN A 154 4.59 -8.95 -13.14
C ASN A 154 4.19 -8.52 -11.72
N LEU A 155 4.45 -7.27 -11.33
CA LEU A 155 4.15 -6.76 -9.98
C LEU A 155 2.70 -6.28 -9.82
N TRP A 156 1.97 -6.04 -10.92
CA TRP A 156 0.59 -5.58 -10.89
C TRP A 156 -0.36 -6.55 -10.15
N GLN A 157 -0.14 -7.86 -10.32
CA GLN A 157 -1.02 -8.88 -9.74
C GLN A 157 -1.05 -8.86 -8.21
N PHE A 158 0.03 -8.42 -7.55
CA PHE A 158 0.07 -8.28 -6.09
C PHE A 158 -0.89 -7.20 -5.62
N VAL A 159 -0.89 -6.06 -6.32
CA VAL A 159 -1.71 -4.91 -5.94
C VAL A 159 -3.19 -5.20 -6.20
N PHE A 160 -3.53 -5.85 -7.32
CA PHE A 160 -4.91 -6.29 -7.59
C PHE A 160 -5.51 -7.09 -6.42
N HIS A 161 -4.77 -8.08 -5.90
CA HIS A 161 -5.28 -8.94 -4.83
C HIS A 161 -5.45 -8.23 -3.49
N CYS A 162 -4.56 -7.29 -3.17
CA CYS A 162 -4.65 -6.51 -1.93
C CYS A 162 -5.88 -5.59 -1.95
N HIS A 163 -6.14 -4.92 -3.07
CA HIS A 163 -7.33 -4.07 -3.19
C HIS A 163 -8.62 -4.87 -3.33
N PHE A 164 -8.58 -6.04 -3.99
CA PHE A 164 -9.71 -6.97 -4.01
C PHE A 164 -10.14 -7.39 -2.60
N ASN A 165 -9.19 -7.79 -1.77
CA ASN A 165 -9.47 -8.18 -0.39
C ASN A 165 -9.99 -7.00 0.44
N SER A 166 -9.33 -5.84 0.39
CA SER A 166 -9.74 -4.67 1.18
C SER A 166 -11.17 -4.21 0.86
N ASN A 167 -11.54 -4.20 -0.43
CA ASN A 167 -12.85 -3.74 -0.89
C ASN A 167 -13.97 -4.76 -0.71
N SER A 168 -13.67 -6.07 -0.76
CA SER A 168 -14.69 -7.11 -0.66
C SER A 168 -15.07 -7.46 0.79
N ILE A 169 -14.15 -7.29 1.75
CA ILE A 169 -14.35 -7.65 3.16
C ILE A 169 -15.57 -6.97 3.82
N PRO A 170 -15.80 -5.65 3.68
CA PRO A 170 -16.98 -4.99 4.26
C PRO A 170 -18.30 -5.59 3.78
N LEU A 171 -18.38 -5.94 2.49
CA LEU A 171 -19.57 -6.54 1.88
C LEU A 171 -19.77 -8.00 2.35
N ILE A 172 -18.70 -8.71 2.66
CA ILE A 172 -18.77 -10.07 3.22
C ILE A 172 -19.22 -10.05 4.66
N LEU A 173 -18.69 -9.13 5.45
CA LEU A 173 -19.02 -9.02 6.86
C LEU A 173 -20.47 -8.61 7.07
N SER A 174 -21.04 -7.74 6.21
CA SER A 174 -22.45 -7.36 6.30
C SER A 174 -23.42 -8.49 5.98
N ILE A 175 -23.01 -9.48 5.18
CA ILE A 175 -23.87 -10.61 4.77
C ILE A 175 -23.74 -11.80 5.73
N PHE A 176 -22.52 -12.07 6.23
CA PHE A 176 -22.23 -13.25 7.05
C PHE A 176 -22.31 -13.01 8.56
N ILE A 177 -22.17 -11.76 9.02
CA ILE A 177 -22.20 -11.42 10.44
C ILE A 177 -23.45 -10.59 10.75
N PRO A 178 -24.42 -11.14 11.50
CA PRO A 178 -25.65 -10.43 11.84
C PRO A 178 -25.44 -9.31 12.88
N SER A 179 -24.38 -9.40 13.70
CA SER A 179 -24.07 -8.39 14.72
C SER A 179 -23.22 -7.24 14.16
N SER A 180 -23.84 -6.06 14.02
CA SER A 180 -23.20 -4.85 13.50
C SER A 180 -21.94 -4.44 14.28
N SER A 181 -21.97 -4.51 15.61
CA SER A 181 -20.83 -4.12 16.45
C SER A 181 -19.62 -5.06 16.27
N PHE A 182 -19.84 -6.37 16.16
CA PHE A 182 -18.75 -7.32 15.94
C PHE A 182 -18.14 -7.17 14.54
N ALA A 183 -18.98 -6.95 13.53
CA ALA A 183 -18.53 -6.68 12.17
C ALA A 183 -17.66 -5.42 12.08
N SER A 184 -18.05 -4.32 12.73
CA SER A 184 -17.28 -3.07 12.76
C SER A 184 -15.94 -3.20 13.47
N ILE A 185 -15.90 -3.92 14.61
CA ILE A 185 -14.65 -4.19 15.33
C ILE A 185 -13.73 -5.08 14.48
N LEU A 186 -14.27 -6.15 13.89
CA LEU A 186 -13.52 -7.05 13.03
C LEU A 186 -12.98 -6.34 11.79
N LEU A 187 -13.77 -5.43 11.20
CA LEU A 187 -13.33 -4.53 10.12
C LEU A 187 -12.14 -3.69 10.56
N GLY A 188 -12.26 -2.93 11.64
CA GLY A 188 -11.18 -2.06 12.12
C GLY A 188 -9.90 -2.83 12.47
N ILE A 189 -10.04 -3.99 13.14
CA ILE A 189 -8.92 -4.90 13.42
C ILE A 189 -8.27 -5.40 12.12
N SER A 190 -9.07 -5.71 11.09
CA SER A 190 -8.56 -6.16 9.80
C SER A 190 -7.68 -5.11 9.10
N PHE A 191 -7.91 -3.82 9.31
CA PHE A 191 -7.04 -2.75 8.81
C PHE A 191 -5.77 -2.60 9.65
N LEU A 192 -5.82 -2.82 10.96
CA LEU A 192 -4.69 -2.59 11.87
C LEU A 192 -3.67 -3.74 11.90
N ILE A 193 -4.15 -5.00 11.97
CA ILE A 193 -3.31 -6.21 12.06
C ILE A 193 -2.26 -6.29 10.95
N PRO A 194 -2.56 -6.01 9.66
CA PRO A 194 -1.56 -6.05 8.61
C PRO A 194 -0.35 -5.17 8.87
N HIS A 195 -0.53 -3.96 9.42
CA HIS A 195 0.59 -3.06 9.73
C HIS A 195 1.47 -3.60 10.87
N LEU A 196 0.86 -4.15 11.92
CA LEU A 196 1.60 -4.80 13.02
C LEU A 196 2.35 -6.04 12.53
N SER A 197 1.70 -6.88 11.72
CA SER A 197 2.30 -8.08 11.15
C SER A 197 3.50 -7.75 10.23
N ASN A 198 3.47 -6.58 9.57
CA ASN A 198 4.56 -6.15 8.70
C ASN A 198 5.86 -5.91 9.48
N ILE A 199 5.79 -5.47 10.75
CA ILE A 199 6.98 -5.35 11.61
C ILE A 199 7.67 -6.71 11.77
N TYR A 200 6.86 -7.75 12.02
CA TYR A 200 7.35 -9.12 12.10
C TYR A 200 7.85 -9.65 10.75
N PHE A 201 7.15 -9.39 9.65
CA PHE A 201 7.61 -9.80 8.32
C PHE A 201 8.93 -9.15 7.91
N VAL A 202 9.12 -7.88 8.22
CA VAL A 202 10.38 -7.18 7.97
C VAL A 202 11.51 -7.75 8.84
N TYR A 203 11.24 -8.13 10.09
CA TYR A 203 12.19 -8.87 10.92
C TYR A 203 12.57 -10.23 10.31
N LEU A 204 11.58 -11.00 9.83
CA LEU A 204 11.84 -12.24 9.11
C LEU A 204 12.64 -12.02 7.81
N CYS A 205 12.41 -10.91 7.10
CA CYS A 205 13.16 -10.60 5.89
C CYS A 205 14.65 -10.36 6.19
N LYS A 206 14.97 -9.79 7.36
CA LYS A 206 16.38 -9.63 7.80
C LYS A 206 17.07 -10.97 8.06
N SER A 207 16.36 -11.94 8.64
CA SER A 207 16.95 -13.22 9.03
C SER A 207 16.97 -14.25 7.89
N GLN A 208 15.88 -14.37 7.14
CA GLN A 208 15.68 -15.40 6.12
C GLN A 208 15.83 -14.87 4.68
N GLY A 209 15.79 -13.55 4.48
CA GLY A 209 15.80 -12.91 3.17
C GLY A 209 14.40 -12.72 2.57
N THR A 210 14.17 -11.57 1.93
CA THR A 210 12.87 -11.13 1.41
C THR A 210 12.21 -12.14 0.48
N TYR A 211 12.98 -12.77 -0.42
CA TYR A 211 12.47 -13.76 -1.36
C TYR A 211 11.83 -14.97 -0.69
N TYR A 212 12.48 -15.51 0.34
CA TYR A 212 12.03 -16.70 1.04
C TYR A 212 10.80 -16.42 1.90
N VAL A 213 10.76 -15.26 2.56
CA VAL A 213 9.61 -14.83 3.36
C VAL A 213 8.36 -14.71 2.49
N ILE A 214 8.44 -13.99 1.37
CA ILE A 214 7.30 -13.79 0.47
C ILE A 214 6.83 -15.11 -0.15
N ARG A 215 7.78 -15.96 -0.56
CA ARG A 215 7.46 -17.30 -1.05
C ARG A 215 6.68 -18.12 0.00
N ASN A 216 7.13 -18.11 1.24
CA ASN A 216 6.46 -18.83 2.33
C ASN A 216 5.07 -18.25 2.61
N LEU A 217 4.91 -16.92 2.56
CA LEU A 217 3.60 -16.26 2.69
C LEU A 217 2.61 -16.69 1.59
N PHE A 218 3.06 -16.87 0.34
CA PHE A 218 2.20 -17.40 -0.71
C PHE A 218 1.75 -18.83 -0.44
N TYR A 219 2.66 -19.70 0.01
CA TYR A 219 2.31 -21.07 0.37
C TYR A 219 1.35 -21.16 1.55
N ILE A 220 1.58 -20.36 2.60
CA ILE A 220 0.69 -20.26 3.76
C ILE A 220 -0.70 -19.79 3.33
N LYS A 221 -0.78 -18.74 2.53
CA LYS A 221 -2.05 -18.23 1.99
C LYS A 221 -2.79 -19.29 1.18
N LEU A 222 -2.10 -19.98 0.27
CA LEU A 222 -2.67 -21.05 -0.54
C LEU A 222 -3.21 -22.19 0.34
N PHE A 223 -2.42 -22.62 1.33
CA PHE A 223 -2.83 -23.65 2.29
C PHE A 223 -4.09 -23.26 3.06
N PHE A 224 -4.14 -22.05 3.63
CA PHE A 224 -5.33 -21.57 4.35
C PHE A 224 -6.57 -21.50 3.45
N SER A 225 -6.40 -21.09 2.19
CA SER A 225 -7.52 -21.02 1.24
C SER A 225 -8.04 -22.39 0.81
N LEU A 226 -7.15 -23.37 0.61
CA LEU A 226 -7.54 -24.76 0.33
C LEU A 226 -8.20 -25.42 1.55
N TYR A 227 -7.71 -25.15 2.75
CA TYR A 227 -8.32 -25.64 3.99
C TYR A 227 -9.76 -25.14 4.14
N LEU A 228 -10.01 -23.85 3.91
CA LEU A 228 -11.37 -23.30 3.93
C LEU A 228 -12.26 -23.89 2.83
N PHE A 229 -11.71 -24.13 1.64
CA PHE A 229 -12.43 -24.76 0.53
C PHE A 229 -12.92 -26.17 0.90
N ILE A 230 -12.09 -26.97 1.57
CA ILE A 230 -12.44 -28.33 2.01
C ILE A 230 -13.48 -28.30 3.13
N GLN A 231 -13.34 -27.38 4.10
CA GLN A 231 -14.25 -27.29 5.25
C GLN A 231 -15.65 -26.80 4.85
N GLY A 232 -15.77 -26.06 3.75
CA GLY A 232 -17.03 -25.46 3.31
C GLY A 232 -17.54 -24.37 4.25
N ASN A 233 -18.82 -24.00 4.11
CA ASN A 233 -19.44 -22.90 4.87
C ASN A 233 -19.95 -23.33 6.27
N ASN A 234 -19.33 -24.33 6.88
CA ASN A 234 -19.86 -24.97 8.10
C ASN A 234 -19.67 -24.11 9.37
N SER A 235 -18.75 -23.15 9.36
CA SER A 235 -18.45 -22.31 10.52
C SER A 235 -18.12 -20.87 10.15
N THR A 236 -18.95 -19.93 10.59
CA THR A 236 -18.77 -18.49 10.39
C THR A 236 -17.49 -17.98 11.04
N LEU A 237 -17.09 -18.53 12.19
CA LEU A 237 -15.84 -18.17 12.88
C LEU A 237 -14.61 -18.45 12.02
N LEU A 238 -14.56 -19.61 11.35
CA LEU A 238 -13.45 -19.98 10.48
C LEU A 238 -13.37 -19.05 9.25
N LEU A 239 -14.52 -18.68 8.69
CA LEU A 239 -14.59 -17.69 7.61
C LEU A 239 -14.03 -16.34 8.09
N CYS A 240 -14.43 -15.85 9.27
CA CYS A 240 -13.91 -14.61 9.85
C CYS A 240 -12.38 -14.66 10.06
N LEU A 241 -11.87 -15.76 10.64
CA LEU A 241 -10.43 -15.96 10.82
C LEU A 241 -9.68 -16.01 9.48
N PHE A 242 -10.27 -16.62 8.47
CA PHE A 242 -9.71 -16.64 7.13
C PHE A 242 -9.68 -15.25 6.49
N LEU A 243 -10.76 -14.47 6.60
CA LEU A 243 -10.82 -13.12 6.03
C LEU A 243 -9.73 -12.22 6.64
N VAL A 244 -9.57 -12.25 7.96
CA VAL A 244 -8.54 -11.46 8.66
C VAL A 244 -7.14 -11.93 8.29
N SER A 245 -6.88 -13.24 8.28
CA SER A 245 -5.55 -13.78 7.95
C SER A 245 -5.18 -13.57 6.48
N ASN A 246 -6.10 -13.81 5.55
CA ASN A 246 -5.88 -13.55 4.12
C ASN A 246 -5.60 -12.06 3.88
N ARG A 247 -6.31 -11.15 4.55
CA ARG A 247 -6.00 -9.72 4.50
C ARG A 247 -4.61 -9.40 5.05
N MET A 248 -4.28 -9.90 6.25
CA MET A 248 -2.97 -9.72 6.88
C MET A 248 -1.83 -10.13 5.95
N PHE A 249 -1.90 -11.33 5.36
CA PHE A 249 -0.86 -11.80 4.45
C PHE A 249 -0.80 -10.96 3.17
N THR A 250 -1.94 -10.63 2.58
CA THR A 250 -1.97 -9.96 1.26
C THR A 250 -1.51 -8.52 1.30
N GLU A 251 -1.91 -7.80 2.34
CA GLU A 251 -1.44 -6.44 2.57
C GLU A 251 0.02 -6.44 3.08
N GLY A 252 0.42 -7.44 3.87
CA GLY A 252 1.82 -7.65 4.23
C GLY A 252 2.72 -7.88 3.01
N ILE A 253 2.30 -8.75 2.08
CA ILE A 253 3.03 -9.00 0.83
C ILE A 253 3.17 -7.70 0.02
N CYS A 254 2.11 -6.88 -0.08
CA CYS A 254 2.19 -5.61 -0.81
C CYS A 254 3.22 -4.65 -0.21
N LYS A 255 3.29 -4.53 1.12
CA LYS A 255 4.30 -3.69 1.79
C LYS A 255 5.71 -4.23 1.61
N LEU A 256 5.88 -5.56 1.56
CA LEU A 256 7.18 -6.17 1.25
C LEU A 256 7.56 -6.01 -0.24
N CYS A 257 6.60 -5.80 -1.14
CA CYS A 257 6.89 -5.53 -2.56
C CYS A 257 7.68 -4.23 -2.74
N ASP A 258 7.46 -3.23 -1.89
CA ASP A 258 8.25 -1.99 -1.94
C ASP A 258 9.74 -2.29 -1.73
N LEU A 259 10.10 -3.21 -0.81
CA LEU A 259 11.49 -3.64 -0.61
C LEU A 259 12.07 -4.31 -1.86
N ILE A 260 11.29 -5.17 -2.54
CA ILE A 260 11.71 -5.81 -3.79
C ILE A 260 11.91 -4.78 -4.89
N ILE A 261 11.01 -3.82 -4.99
CA ILE A 261 11.11 -2.73 -5.96
C ILE A 261 12.40 -1.95 -5.72
N THR A 262 12.76 -1.70 -4.44
CA THR A 262 14.06 -1.06 -4.12
C THR A 262 15.25 -1.90 -4.60
N ASP A 263 15.22 -3.22 -4.40
CA ASP A 263 16.30 -4.11 -4.83
C ASP A 263 16.38 -4.19 -6.38
N LEU A 264 15.24 -4.10 -7.08
CA LEU A 264 15.19 -4.03 -8.55
C LEU A 264 15.72 -2.72 -9.10
N ILE A 265 15.44 -1.59 -8.43
CA ILE A 265 16.00 -0.27 -8.79
C ILE A 265 17.53 -0.30 -8.69
N ASP A 266 18.05 -0.91 -7.62
CA ASP A 266 19.48 -1.10 -7.42
C ASP A 266 20.11 -2.02 -8.49
N GLU A 267 19.44 -3.11 -8.84
CA GLU A 267 19.90 -4.01 -9.91
C GLU A 267 19.93 -3.32 -11.26
N ASP A 268 18.89 -2.56 -11.59
CA ASP A 268 18.80 -1.77 -12.80
C ASP A 268 19.94 -0.73 -12.88
N GLN A 269 20.20 -0.03 -11.77
CA GLN A 269 21.32 0.90 -11.68
C GLN A 269 22.66 0.20 -11.96
N PHE A 270 22.87 -0.99 -11.41
CA PHE A 270 24.09 -1.77 -11.59
C PHE A 270 24.26 -2.28 -13.02
N ILE A 271 23.23 -2.89 -13.61
CA ILE A 271 23.26 -3.47 -14.96
C ILE A 271 23.53 -2.39 -16.00
N TYR A 272 22.83 -1.26 -15.91
CA TYR A 272 22.94 -0.17 -16.88
C TYR A 272 24.00 0.86 -16.52
N LYS A 273 24.80 0.60 -15.47
CA LYS A 273 25.86 1.50 -14.96
C LYS A 273 25.37 2.94 -14.83
N ARG A 274 24.12 3.11 -14.39
CA ARG A 274 23.49 4.43 -14.30
C ARG A 274 24.18 5.20 -13.20
N THR A 275 24.41 6.49 -13.45
CA THR A 275 24.96 7.41 -12.44
C THR A 275 24.00 7.57 -11.25
N SER A 276 22.74 7.17 -11.39
CA SER A 276 21.66 7.36 -10.43
C SER A 276 20.56 6.30 -10.49
N PRO A 277 19.94 5.96 -9.36
CA PRO A 277 18.69 5.19 -9.34
C PRO A 277 17.52 6.03 -9.89
N LEU A 278 16.49 5.35 -10.41
CA LEU A 278 15.27 5.99 -10.96
C LEU A 278 13.99 5.56 -10.21
N PRO A 279 13.89 5.87 -8.91
CA PRO A 279 12.80 5.37 -8.08
C PRO A 279 11.43 5.94 -8.49
N ALA A 280 11.36 7.24 -8.83
CA ALA A 280 10.09 7.88 -9.20
C ALA A 280 9.44 7.27 -10.45
N LEU A 281 10.24 6.90 -11.46
CA LEU A 281 9.73 6.29 -12.68
C LEU A 281 9.19 4.88 -12.41
N ILE A 282 9.92 4.09 -11.61
CA ILE A 282 9.56 2.71 -11.29
C ILE A 282 8.31 2.69 -10.39
N PHE A 283 8.23 3.56 -9.38
CA PHE A 283 6.99 3.71 -8.60
C PHE A 283 5.85 4.31 -9.43
N GLY A 284 6.13 5.22 -10.37
CA GLY A 284 5.14 5.82 -11.28
C GLY A 284 4.48 4.80 -12.19
N THR A 285 5.29 3.95 -12.83
CA THR A 285 4.83 2.85 -13.68
C THR A 285 4.07 1.79 -12.87
N MET A 286 4.53 1.49 -11.65
CA MET A 286 3.81 0.63 -10.72
C MET A 286 2.43 1.20 -10.34
N ALA A 287 2.35 2.50 -10.01
CA ALA A 287 1.09 3.17 -9.70
C ALA A 287 0.14 3.18 -10.92
N PHE A 288 0.67 3.40 -12.11
CA PHE A 288 -0.10 3.35 -13.35
C PHE A 288 -0.70 1.97 -13.61
N LEU A 289 0.09 0.90 -13.43
CA LEU A 289 -0.39 -0.47 -13.59
C LEU A 289 -1.35 -0.86 -12.47
N SER A 290 -1.08 -0.46 -11.23
CA SER A 290 -1.83 -0.90 -10.06
C SER A 290 -3.24 -0.36 -9.94
N LYS A 291 -3.44 0.92 -10.27
CA LYS A 291 -4.73 1.62 -10.16
C LYS A 291 -5.89 0.95 -10.90
N PRO A 292 -5.77 0.55 -12.19
CA PRO A 292 -6.81 -0.23 -12.86
C PRO A 292 -7.22 -1.48 -12.09
N GLY A 293 -6.27 -2.13 -11.40
CA GLY A 293 -6.56 -3.29 -10.56
C GLY A 293 -7.47 -2.96 -9.38
N GLN A 294 -7.31 -1.78 -8.77
CA GLN A 294 -8.15 -1.32 -7.67
C GLN A 294 -9.60 -1.08 -8.12
N THR A 295 -9.80 -0.57 -9.33
CA THR A 295 -11.14 -0.33 -9.91
C THR A 295 -11.78 -1.62 -10.42
N LEU A 296 -11.01 -2.53 -11.03
CA LEU A 296 -11.51 -3.81 -11.53
C LEU A 296 -11.95 -4.75 -10.41
N ALA A 297 -11.26 -4.71 -9.27
CA ALA A 297 -11.54 -5.56 -8.12
C ALA A 297 -13.03 -5.55 -7.69
N PRO A 298 -13.65 -4.41 -7.34
CA PRO A 298 -15.06 -4.37 -6.94
C PRO A 298 -16.02 -4.68 -8.10
N ILE A 299 -15.68 -4.36 -9.35
CA ILE A 299 -16.52 -4.66 -10.53
C ILE A 299 -16.61 -6.17 -10.77
N ILE A 300 -15.47 -6.87 -10.68
CA ILE A 300 -15.44 -8.33 -10.82
C ILE A 300 -16.20 -8.96 -9.65
N SER A 301 -15.99 -8.46 -8.43
CA SER A 301 -16.68 -8.94 -7.23
C SER A 301 -18.21 -8.82 -7.35
N SER A 302 -18.72 -7.66 -7.78
CA SER A 302 -20.16 -7.41 -7.92
C SER A 302 -20.79 -8.21 -9.07
N ARG A 303 -20.13 -8.32 -10.23
CA ARG A 303 -20.63 -9.15 -11.34
C ARG A 303 -20.72 -10.62 -10.97
N LEU A 304 -19.72 -11.14 -10.26
CA LEU A 304 -19.75 -12.51 -9.77
C LEU A 304 -20.87 -12.70 -8.72
N PHE A 305 -21.11 -11.71 -7.86
CA PHE A 305 -22.20 -11.76 -6.89
C PHE A 305 -23.59 -11.87 -7.56
N TYR A 306 -23.84 -11.10 -8.64
CA TYR A 306 -25.12 -11.15 -9.37
C TYR A 306 -25.32 -12.41 -10.21
N SER A 307 -24.26 -13.17 -10.52
CA SER A 307 -24.35 -14.36 -11.39
C SER A 307 -24.95 -15.59 -10.69
N PHE A 308 -25.12 -15.57 -9.38
CA PHE A 308 -25.59 -16.72 -8.60
C PHE A 308 -26.91 -16.40 -7.89
N ASN A 309 -27.88 -17.32 -7.97
CA ASN A 309 -29.18 -17.16 -7.30
C ASN A 309 -29.06 -17.12 -5.76
N ASN A 310 -28.07 -17.83 -5.19
CA ASN A 310 -27.78 -17.83 -3.75
C ASN A 310 -26.63 -16.87 -3.43
N GLN A 311 -26.97 -15.67 -2.95
CA GLN A 311 -26.00 -14.61 -2.63
C GLN A 311 -24.91 -15.05 -1.64
N GLN A 312 -25.26 -15.81 -0.60
CA GLN A 312 -24.28 -16.30 0.38
C GLN A 312 -23.27 -17.28 -0.24
N GLN A 313 -23.74 -18.18 -1.11
CA GLN A 313 -22.89 -19.18 -1.77
C GLN A 313 -22.00 -18.54 -2.85
N ALA A 314 -22.54 -17.56 -3.58
CA ALA A 314 -21.81 -16.72 -4.52
C ALA A 314 -20.59 -16.06 -3.85
N LEU A 315 -20.87 -15.43 -2.71
CA LEU A 315 -19.89 -14.67 -1.97
C LEU A 315 -18.83 -15.58 -1.34
N PHE A 316 -19.24 -16.72 -0.77
CA PHE A 316 -18.33 -17.74 -0.25
C PHE A 316 -17.38 -18.25 -1.34
N ASN A 317 -17.91 -18.55 -2.53
CA ASN A 317 -17.09 -19.00 -3.65
C ASN A 317 -16.10 -17.92 -4.12
N ASN A 318 -16.53 -16.66 -4.19
CA ASN A 318 -15.65 -15.54 -4.57
C ASN A 318 -14.51 -15.34 -3.57
N VAL A 319 -14.80 -15.46 -2.27
CA VAL A 319 -13.83 -15.31 -1.17
C VAL A 319 -12.75 -16.37 -1.21
N ILE A 320 -13.01 -17.54 -1.78
CA ILE A 320 -12.09 -18.67 -1.77
C ILE A 320 -11.37 -18.83 -3.09
N MET A 321 -12.12 -18.81 -4.20
CA MET A 321 -11.58 -19.07 -5.53
C MET A 321 -10.59 -17.99 -5.95
N ILE A 322 -10.87 -16.72 -5.65
CA ILE A 322 -10.01 -15.61 -6.07
C ILE A 322 -8.64 -15.66 -5.36
N PRO A 323 -8.56 -15.87 -4.03
CA PRO A 323 -7.29 -16.11 -3.37
C PRO A 323 -6.53 -17.36 -3.83
N ILE A 324 -7.22 -18.45 -4.15
CA ILE A 324 -6.58 -19.67 -4.69
C ILE A 324 -5.94 -19.36 -6.06
N ILE A 325 -6.74 -18.86 -7.00
CA ILE A 325 -6.26 -18.55 -8.37
C ILE A 325 -5.11 -17.54 -8.30
N CYS A 326 -5.26 -16.50 -7.49
CA CYS A 326 -4.23 -15.49 -7.36
C CYS A 326 -2.96 -16.04 -6.69
N SER A 327 -3.07 -16.83 -5.61
CA SER A 327 -1.88 -17.42 -4.97
C SER A 327 -1.14 -18.39 -5.87
N LEU A 328 -1.84 -19.19 -6.69
CA LEU A 328 -1.23 -20.05 -7.71
C LEU A 328 -0.45 -19.24 -8.74
N CYS A 329 -1.07 -18.21 -9.33
CA CYS A 329 -0.39 -17.32 -10.27
C CYS A 329 0.79 -16.60 -9.62
N GLN A 330 0.64 -16.11 -8.39
CA GLN A 330 1.70 -15.47 -7.62
C GLN A 330 2.89 -16.42 -7.42
N ILE A 331 2.67 -17.69 -7.07
CA ILE A 331 3.73 -18.68 -6.92
C ILE A 331 4.44 -18.93 -8.25
N ILE A 332 3.70 -19.09 -9.35
CA ILE A 332 4.28 -19.33 -10.69
C ILE A 332 5.14 -18.14 -11.12
N LEU A 333 4.65 -16.92 -10.95
CA LEU A 333 5.41 -15.71 -11.27
C LEU A 333 6.61 -15.53 -10.33
N TRP A 334 6.45 -15.81 -9.04
CA TRP A 334 7.50 -15.66 -8.04
C TRP A 334 8.67 -16.62 -8.29
N ARG A 335 8.41 -17.80 -8.84
CA ARG A 335 9.46 -18.74 -9.27
C ARG A 335 10.39 -18.17 -10.34
N LYS A 336 9.92 -17.20 -11.15
CA LYS A 336 10.74 -16.54 -12.18
C LYS A 336 11.62 -15.41 -11.61
N PHE A 337 11.47 -15.05 -10.34
CA PHE A 337 12.22 -13.97 -9.73
C PHE A 337 13.65 -14.43 -9.39
N THR A 338 14.65 -13.82 -10.03
CA THR A 338 16.05 -14.28 -9.97
C THR A 338 16.93 -13.52 -8.97
N LEU A 339 16.46 -12.38 -8.44
CA LEU A 339 17.26 -11.48 -7.61
C LEU A 339 17.21 -11.88 -6.12
N HIS A 340 17.90 -12.95 -5.76
CA HIS A 340 17.95 -13.43 -4.37
C HIS A 340 19.29 -14.10 -4.02
N GLY A 341 19.50 -14.39 -2.73
CA GLY A 341 20.65 -15.15 -2.26
C GLY A 341 22.00 -14.48 -2.57
N HIS A 342 22.93 -15.23 -3.18
CA HIS A 342 24.28 -14.73 -3.46
C HIS A 342 24.27 -13.52 -4.42
N ARG A 343 23.42 -13.54 -5.44
CA ARG A 343 23.31 -12.45 -6.44
C ARG A 343 22.90 -11.12 -5.81
N LEU A 344 21.94 -11.15 -4.88
CA LEU A 344 21.52 -9.96 -4.14
C LEU A 344 22.63 -9.47 -3.19
N LYS A 345 23.31 -10.40 -2.49
CA LYS A 345 24.43 -10.05 -1.59
C LYS A 345 25.59 -9.41 -2.34
N SER A 346 25.98 -9.95 -3.50
CA SER A 346 27.06 -9.40 -4.33
C SER A 346 26.71 -8.00 -4.84
N LEU A 347 25.46 -7.81 -5.28
CA LEU A 347 24.99 -6.51 -5.76
C LEU A 347 25.01 -5.46 -4.66
N ARG A 348 24.48 -5.78 -3.47
CA ARG A 348 24.53 -4.89 -2.30
C ARG A 348 25.96 -4.56 -1.87
N SER A 349 26.90 -5.51 -1.95
CA SER A 349 28.32 -5.23 -1.62
C SER A 349 28.98 -4.29 -2.62
N ILE A 350 28.68 -4.44 -3.91
CA ILE A 350 29.25 -3.58 -4.97
C ILE A 350 28.71 -2.14 -4.83
N LEU A 351 27.40 -2.00 -4.62
CA LEU A 351 26.80 -0.68 -4.42
C LEU A 351 27.34 0.00 -3.16
N LYS A 352 27.52 -0.76 -2.06
CA LYS A 352 28.13 -0.25 -0.84
C LYS A 352 29.55 0.29 -1.09
N TYR A 353 30.37 -0.45 -1.83
CA TYR A 353 31.72 0.01 -2.19
C TYR A 353 31.70 1.27 -3.05
N SER A 354 30.85 1.31 -4.08
CA SER A 354 30.72 2.48 -4.97
C SER A 354 30.25 3.75 -4.24
N SER A 355 29.39 3.60 -3.24
CA SER A 355 28.93 4.73 -2.41
C SER A 355 30.03 5.28 -1.50
N GLN A 356 30.94 4.44 -1.02
CA GLN A 356 32.06 4.84 -0.17
C GLN A 356 33.19 5.50 -0.99
N THR A 357 33.46 5.01 -2.20
CA THR A 357 34.52 5.58 -3.06
C THR A 357 34.16 6.94 -3.68
N MET A 358 32.87 7.32 -3.73
CA MET A 358 32.43 8.64 -4.21
C MET A 358 32.36 9.72 -3.12
N ILE A 359 32.65 9.36 -1.86
CA ILE A 359 32.71 10.28 -0.71
C ILE A 359 34.15 10.79 -0.47
N ILE A 360 35.15 10.18 -1.12
CA ILE A 360 36.56 10.61 -1.18
C ILE A 360 36.73 11.42 -2.47
#